data_AF-A0A9D8X3H2-F1
#
_entry.id   AF-A0A9D8X3H2-F1
#
_cell.length_a   1.000
_cell.length_b   1.000
_cell.length_c   1.000
_cell.angle_alpha   90.00
_cell.angle_beta   90.00
_cell.angle_gamma   90.00
#
_symmetry.space_group_name_H-M   'P 1'
#
loop_
_entity.id
_entity.type
_entity.pdbx_description
1 polymer ?
#
loop_
_entity_poly.entity_id
_entity_poly.type
_entity_poly.pdbx_seq_one_letter_code
_entity_poly.pdbx_strand_id
1 'polypeptide(L)' 'MMDFSAIMKMKGAWETFTHNHPKFMPFMQAVGREAIADGTIIEVKVTSPEGREYNTNMKITQSDLDLFAQLKGMM' A
#
# COMPACT_ATOMS: atom_id res chain seq x y z
N MET A 1 18.90 17.15 -0.80
CA MET A 1 19.21 16.42 -2.04
C MET A 1 19.29 14.93 -1.66
N MET A 2 18.46 14.06 -2.24
CA MET A 2 18.56 12.61 -1.96
C MET A 2 19.87 12.07 -2.55
N ASP A 3 20.61 11.29 -1.78
CA ASP A 3 21.87 10.65 -2.17
C ASP A 3 21.61 9.50 -3.15
N PHE A 4 22.31 9.52 -4.30
CA PHE A 4 22.23 8.47 -5.34
C PHE A 4 22.49 7.06 -4.78
N SER A 5 23.40 6.93 -3.80
CA SER A 5 23.68 5.66 -3.12
C SER A 5 22.46 5.13 -2.36
N ALA A 6 21.72 6.03 -1.69
CA ALA A 6 20.49 5.67 -0.98
C ALA A 6 19.38 5.23 -1.96
N ILE A 7 19.26 5.90 -3.11
CA ILE A 7 18.31 5.52 -4.16
C ILE A 7 18.60 4.11 -4.70
N MET A 8 19.87 3.81 -4.98
CA MET A 8 20.28 2.48 -5.48
C MET A 8 20.01 1.38 -4.46
N LYS A 9 20.29 1.62 -3.17
CA LYS A 9 19.96 0.67 -2.09
C LYS A 9 18.46 0.43 -1.97
N MET A 10 17.66 1.51 -2.04
CA MET A 10 16.20 1.42 -2.00
C MET A 10 15.66 0.60 -3.17
N LYS A 11 16.20 0.80 -4.38
CA LYS A 11 15.82 0.02 -5.56
C LYS A 11 16.06 -1.48 -5.36
N GLY A 12 17.24 -1.87 -4.88
CA GLY A 12 17.55 -3.28 -4.62
C GLY A 12 16.67 -3.92 -3.54
N ALA A 13 16.39 -3.18 -2.46
CA ALA A 13 15.47 -3.63 -1.42
C ALA A 13 14.04 -3.81 -1.96
N TRP A 14 13.59 -2.90 -2.81
CA TRP A 14 12.29 -2.97 -3.47
C TRP A 14 12.19 -4.18 -4.42
N GLU A 15 13.21 -4.44 -5.24
CA GLU A 15 13.26 -5.62 -6.10
C GLU A 15 13.19 -6.92 -5.28
N THR A 16 13.93 -7.01 -4.18
CA THR A 16 13.89 -8.16 -3.27
C THR A 16 12.50 -8.34 -2.65
N PHE A 17 11.87 -7.25 -2.19
CA PHE A 17 10.52 -7.29 -1.62
C PHE A 17 9.47 -7.77 -2.63
N THR A 18 9.49 -7.22 -3.85
CA THR A 18 8.56 -7.61 -4.91
C THR A 18 8.77 -9.06 -5.37
N HIS A 19 10.01 -9.53 -5.38
CA HIS A 19 10.33 -10.94 -5.63
C HIS A 19 9.78 -11.87 -4.53
N ASN A 20 9.94 -11.51 -3.26
CA ASN A 20 9.44 -12.30 -2.13
C ASN A 20 7.91 -12.31 -2.02
N HIS A 21 7.24 -11.30 -2.60
CA HIS A 21 5.79 -11.12 -2.52
C HIS A 21 5.16 -10.94 -3.92
N PRO A 22 5.24 -11.95 -4.81
CA PRO A 22 4.89 -11.80 -6.23
C PRO A 22 3.41 -11.49 -6.47
N LYS A 23 2.53 -11.79 -5.51
CA LYS A 23 1.09 -11.51 -5.59
C LYS A 23 0.71 -10.14 -5.03
N PHE A 24 1.54 -9.55 -4.17
CA PHE A 24 1.18 -8.33 -3.44
C PHE A 24 1.14 -7.11 -4.36
N MET A 25 2.17 -6.93 -5.20
CA MET A 25 2.20 -5.78 -6.12
C MET A 25 1.06 -5.79 -7.15
N PRO A 26 0.78 -6.92 -7.85
CA PRO A 26 -0.37 -6.98 -8.75
C PRO A 26 -1.70 -6.72 -8.04
N PHE A 27 -1.88 -7.24 -6.82
CA PHE A 27 -3.06 -6.98 -6.02
C PHE A 27 -3.22 -5.49 -5.71
N MET A 28 -2.18 -4.82 -5.21
CA MET A 28 -2.22 -3.39 -4.90
C MET A 28 -2.50 -2.54 -6.15
N GLN A 29 -1.93 -2.91 -7.31
CA GLN A 29 -2.20 -2.23 -8.58
C GLN A 29 -3.66 -2.39 -9.02
N ALA A 30 -4.21 -3.60 -8.96
CA ALA A 30 -5.61 -3.85 -9.32
C ALA A 30 -6.57 -3.12 -8.38
N VAL A 31 -6.34 -3.23 -7.06
CA VAL A 31 -7.14 -2.53 -6.03
C VAL A 31 -7.10 -1.02 -6.25
N GLY A 32 -5.92 -0.44 -6.44
CA GLY A 32 -5.77 1.00 -6.64
C GLY A 32 -6.41 1.52 -7.92
N ARG A 33 -6.55 0.69 -8.97
CA ARG A 33 -7.19 1.07 -10.24
C ARG A 33 -8.71 0.93 -10.20
N GLU A 34 -9.22 -0.12 -9.57
CA GLU A 34 -10.60 -0.58 -9.78
C GLU A 34 -11.46 -0.52 -8.53
N ALA A 35 -10.87 -0.58 -7.34
CA ALA A 35 -11.60 -0.88 -6.12
C ALA A 35 -11.65 0.27 -5.11
N ILE A 36 -10.82 1.31 -5.24
CA ILE A 36 -10.81 2.43 -4.29
C ILE A 36 -11.82 3.50 -4.70
N ALA A 37 -12.99 3.50 -4.05
CA ALA A 37 -14.08 4.46 -4.23
C ALA A 37 -14.82 4.71 -2.91
N ASP A 38 -15.74 5.68 -2.89
CA ASP A 38 -16.59 5.93 -1.72
C ASP A 38 -17.41 4.68 -1.40
N GLY A 39 -17.36 4.27 -0.13
CA GLY A 39 -18.00 3.07 0.35
C GLY A 39 -17.20 1.77 0.20
N THR A 40 -16.02 1.79 -0.42
CA THR A 40 -15.11 0.63 -0.44
C THR A 40 -14.76 0.21 0.99
N ILE A 41 -14.84 -1.08 1.28
CA ILE A 41 -14.40 -1.63 2.57
C ILE A 41 -13.05 -2.30 2.36
N ILE A 42 -12.05 -1.86 3.12
CA ILE A 42 -10.74 -2.50 3.21
C ILE A 42 -10.69 -3.27 4.53
N GLU A 43 -10.46 -4.57 4.46
CA GLU A 43 -10.20 -5.40 5.63
C GLU A 43 -8.72 -5.77 5.65
N VAL A 44 -8.07 -5.54 6.79
CA VAL A 44 -6.66 -5.84 6.99
C VAL A 44 -6.56 -6.89 8.08
N LYS A 45 -6.01 -8.04 7.71
CA LYS A 45 -5.61 -9.11 8.63
C LYS A 45 -4.09 -9.20 8.65
N VAL A 46 -3.52 -9.10 9.84
CA VAL A 46 -2.10 -9.30 10.09
C VAL A 46 -1.94 -10.46 11.06
N THR A 47 -1.10 -11.44 10.70
CA THR A 47 -0.71 -12.53 11.59
C THR A 47 0.76 -12.36 11.95
N SER A 48 1.07 -12.24 13.24
CA SER A 48 2.46 -12.16 13.72
C SER A 48 3.16 -13.52 13.56
N PRO A 49 4.50 -13.58 13.58
CA PRO A 49 5.24 -14.85 13.55
C PRO A 49 4.85 -15.83 14.67
N GLU A 50 4.37 -15.32 15.80
CA GLU A 50 3.91 -16.02 16.99
C GLU A 50 2.44 -16.48 16.87
N GLY A 51 1.82 -16.23 15.72
CA GLY A 51 0.45 -16.63 15.42
C GLY A 51 -0.64 -15.70 15.96
N ARG A 52 -0.29 -14.53 16.52
CA ARG A 52 -1.31 -13.56 16.95
C ARG A 52 -1.93 -12.86 15.76
N GLU A 53 -3.26 -12.82 15.72
CA GLU A 53 -4.00 -12.18 14.65
C GLU A 53 -4.50 -10.78 15.08
N TYR A 54 -4.27 -9.81 14.21
CA TYR A 54 -4.80 -8.46 14.30
C TYR A 54 -5.69 -8.24 13.09
N ASN A 55 -6.94 -7.84 13.34
CA ASN A 55 -7.91 -7.63 12.28
C ASN A 55 -8.53 -6.24 12.47
N THR A 56 -8.67 -5.51 11.38
CA THR A 56 -9.41 -4.25 11.34
C THR A 56 -10.08 -4.10 9.99
N ASN A 57 -11.10 -3.26 9.93
CA ASN A 57 -11.66 -2.81 8.68
C ASN A 57 -11.81 -1.29 8.66
N MET A 58 -11.85 -0.74 7.45
CA MET A 58 -12.18 0.66 7.23
C MET A 58 -13.05 0.79 6.00
N LYS A 59 -14.07 1.65 6.10
CA LYS A 59 -14.88 2.04 4.96
C LYS A 59 -14.33 3.37 4.45
N ILE A 60 -13.86 3.37 3.20
CA ILE A 60 -13.38 4.55 2.52
C ILE A 60 -14.55 5.52 2.35
N THR A 61 -14.31 6.77 2.72
CA THR A 61 -15.25 7.87 2.54
C THR A 61 -14.78 8.81 1.44
N GLN A 62 -15.69 9.61 0.89
CA GLN A 62 -15.33 10.66 -0.06
C GLN A 62 -14.25 11.62 0.50
N SER A 63 -14.31 11.98 1.79
CA SER A 63 -13.29 12.85 2.40
C SER A 63 -11.89 12.21 2.40
N ASP A 64 -11.79 10.89 2.50
CA ASP A 64 -10.50 10.18 2.42
C ASP A 64 -9.93 10.24 0.99
N LEU A 65 -10.81 10.08 -0.02
CA LEU A 65 -10.42 10.20 -1.42
C LEU A 65 -9.92 11.60 -1.77
N ASP A 66 -10.61 12.63 -1.26
CA ASP A 66 -10.23 14.02 -1.46
C ASP A 66 -8.86 14.30 -0.82
N LEU A 67 -8.60 13.75 0.37
CA LEU A 67 -7.28 13.81 1.02
C LEU A 67 -6.20 13.13 0.17
N PHE A 68 -6.46 11.93 -0.37
CA PHE A 68 -5.49 11.22 -1.22
C PHE A 68 -5.19 11.98 -2.52
N ALA A 69 -6.19 12.62 -3.12
CA ALA A 69 -6.01 13.45 -4.30
C ALA A 69 -5.12 14.67 -4.01
N GLN A 70 -5.32 15.32 -2.86
CA GLN A 70 -4.48 16.45 -2.42
C GLN A 70 -3.02 16.01 -2.20
N LEU A 71 -2.80 14.88 -1.52
CA LEU A 71 -1.46 14.35 -1.27
C LEU A 71 -0.73 13.95 -2.57
N LYS A 72 -1.44 13.40 -3.57
CA LYS A 72 -0.87 13.11 -4.89
C LYS A 72 -0.42 14.37 -5.64
N GLY A 73 -1.10 15.50 -5.44
CA GLY A 73 -0.71 16.78 -6.05
C GLY A 73 0.49 17.46 -5.39
N MET A 74 0.89 17.01 -4.19
CA MET A 74 2.01 17.56 -3.44
C MET A 74 3.33 16.78 -3.61
N MET A 75 3.26 15.57 -4.18
CA MET A 75 4.41 14.71 -4.49
C MET A 75 4.77 14.79 -5.97
#